data_AF-A0A512D4H3-F1
#
_entry.id   AF-A0A512D4H3-F1
#
_cell.length_a   1.000
_cell.length_b   1.000
_cell.length_c   1.000
_cell.angle_alpha   90.00
_cell.angle_beta   90.00
_cell.angle_gamma   90.00
#
_symmetry.space_group_name_H-M   'P 1'
#
loop_
_entity.id
_entity.type
_entity.pdbx_description
1 polymer ?
#
loop_
_entity_poly.entity_id
_entity_poly.type
_entity_poly.pdbx_seq_one_letter_code
_entity_poly.pdbx_strand_id
1 'polypeptide(L)'
;MATAFAASAAVPGSAASAPSAAGAGVSNPYSPAYGHSYRHGAVPTRELNTQMHRWQAQQRAGTTSAKTLSYGGGVDGIGVTDGAPKVYLVFYGSQWGTQGTDAKGNLTFSGDPKSGAPVVQNLMKGLGTGGEAWSGVMTQYCDGAGMARGVTKCATGATHVGYPTGGAYAGVWYDNSVASPSSATQAQLGQEAVKAASHFGNTSAASNRSAQYVILSPTGMHPDGFNTPSGNFCAWHDWNGDVGVSSTVGDVAFTNMPYVMDMGGSCGQNFVNAGSAGTDDGYTIVEGHEYAETITDQNPAGGWTNLTSRTNSGQENGDECAWIAPGTTGGGGNVTMGNGSYPMQATWSDDTNRCDLSHVTVG
;
A
#
# COMPACT_ATOMS: atom_id res chain seq x y z
N MET A 1 26.70 -42.61 -53.19
CA MET A 1 26.00 -41.37 -52.80
C MET A 1 25.47 -41.57 -51.40
N ALA A 2 26.18 -41.06 -50.40
CA ALA A 2 25.81 -41.18 -48.98
C ALA A 2 25.40 -39.79 -48.48
N THR A 3 24.13 -39.66 -48.11
CA THR A 3 23.52 -38.44 -47.55
C THR A 3 23.93 -38.28 -46.09
N ALA A 4 24.59 -37.16 -45.78
CA ALA A 4 24.97 -36.77 -44.42
C ALA A 4 23.80 -36.08 -43.72
N PHE A 5 23.43 -36.56 -42.53
CA PHE A 5 22.53 -35.89 -41.60
C PHE A 5 23.31 -34.84 -40.81
N ALA A 6 22.92 -33.56 -40.91
CA ALA A 6 23.42 -32.51 -40.04
C ALA A 6 22.51 -32.40 -38.81
N ALA A 7 23.06 -32.68 -37.63
CA ALA A 7 22.40 -32.46 -36.36
C ALA A 7 22.60 -31.00 -35.92
N SER A 8 21.52 -30.22 -35.89
CA SER A 8 21.52 -28.87 -35.31
C SER A 8 21.48 -28.98 -33.78
N ALA A 9 22.57 -28.62 -33.11
CA ALA A 9 22.62 -28.49 -31.67
C ALA A 9 21.76 -27.31 -31.21
N ALA A 10 20.73 -27.58 -30.41
CA ALA A 10 19.94 -26.56 -29.74
C ALA A 10 20.78 -25.90 -28.65
N VAL A 11 21.02 -24.60 -28.77
CA VAL A 11 21.62 -23.78 -27.72
C VAL A 11 20.56 -23.55 -26.63
N PRO A 12 20.80 -23.91 -25.37
CA PRO A 12 19.86 -23.59 -24.29
C PRO A 12 19.79 -22.08 -24.14
N GLY A 13 18.61 -21.52 -24.40
CA GLY A 13 18.32 -20.10 -24.18
C GLY A 13 18.49 -19.79 -22.69
N SER A 14 19.52 -19.02 -22.38
CA SER A 14 19.69 -18.42 -21.07
C SER A 14 18.51 -17.47 -20.85
N ALA A 15 17.56 -17.84 -19.99
CA ALA A 15 16.59 -16.90 -19.46
C ALA A 15 17.40 -15.80 -18.75
N ALA A 16 17.44 -14.61 -19.37
CA ALA A 16 18.01 -13.45 -18.73
C ALA A 16 17.10 -13.11 -17.54
N SER A 17 17.56 -13.41 -16.34
CA SER A 17 17.06 -12.79 -15.12
C SER A 17 17.17 -11.28 -15.31
N ALA A 18 16.03 -10.59 -15.37
CA ALA A 18 15.99 -9.14 -15.39
C ALA A 18 16.75 -8.61 -14.17
N PRO A 19 17.61 -7.59 -14.33
CA PRO A 19 18.25 -6.97 -13.17
C PRO A 19 17.15 -6.35 -12.31
N SER A 20 17.09 -6.75 -11.03
CA SER A 20 16.34 -6.03 -10.00
C SER A 20 16.68 -4.54 -10.13
N ALA A 21 15.66 -3.71 -10.34
CA ALA A 21 15.81 -2.27 -10.26
C ALA A 21 16.18 -1.97 -8.80
N ALA A 22 17.47 -1.92 -8.49
CA ALA A 22 17.95 -1.46 -7.21
C ALA A 22 17.44 -0.02 -7.04
N GLY A 23 16.34 0.13 -6.30
CA GLY A 23 15.79 1.43 -5.93
C GLY A 23 16.91 2.26 -5.31
N ALA A 24 17.00 3.53 -5.71
CA ALA A 24 17.86 4.46 -4.99
C ALA A 24 17.35 4.49 -3.55
N GLY A 25 18.11 3.91 -2.62
CA GLY A 25 17.70 3.79 -1.22
C GLY A 25 17.31 5.15 -0.64
N VAL A 26 16.36 5.15 0.29
CA VAL A 26 15.89 6.38 0.92
C VAL A 26 17.05 7.16 1.55
N SER A 27 17.13 8.45 1.24
CA SER A 27 18.23 9.29 1.69
C SER A 27 18.11 9.70 3.15
N ASN A 28 16.89 9.68 3.69
CA ASN A 28 16.60 10.11 5.04
C ASN A 28 16.91 8.96 6.02
N PRO A 29 17.91 9.09 6.90
CA PRO A 29 18.29 8.02 7.83
C PRO A 29 17.21 7.73 8.89
N TYR A 30 16.20 8.60 9.01
CA TYR A 30 15.04 8.40 9.88
C TYR A 30 13.85 7.78 9.14
N SER A 31 13.90 7.55 7.83
CA SER A 31 12.81 6.84 7.13
C SER A 31 12.73 5.38 7.64
N PRO A 32 11.53 4.81 7.83
CA PRO A 32 11.40 3.39 8.14
C PRO A 32 12.00 2.45 7.09
N ALA A 33 12.13 2.91 5.85
CA ALA A 33 12.76 2.20 4.75
C ALA A 33 14.30 2.27 4.76
N TYR A 34 14.90 3.07 5.64
CA TYR A 34 16.34 3.20 5.71
C TYR A 34 16.97 1.89 6.21
N GLY A 35 17.72 1.22 5.33
CA GLY A 35 18.27 -0.12 5.58
C GLY A 35 17.27 -1.27 5.36
N HIS A 36 16.06 -0.96 4.89
CA HIS A 36 14.98 -1.90 4.59
C HIS A 36 14.39 -1.57 3.21
N SER A 37 15.10 -1.95 2.13
CA SER A 37 14.77 -1.49 0.77
C SER A 37 13.37 -1.86 0.28
N TYR A 38 12.78 -2.92 0.84
CA TYR A 38 11.45 -3.44 0.53
C TYR A 38 10.31 -2.70 1.24
N ARG A 39 10.61 -1.84 2.22
CA ARG A 39 9.59 -1.05 2.94
C ARG A 39 9.21 0.20 2.13
N HIS A 40 8.75 -0.03 0.92
CA HIS A 40 8.20 1.02 0.07
C HIS A 40 6.97 1.63 0.76
N GLY A 41 6.82 2.97 0.66
CA GLY A 41 5.65 3.67 1.20
C GLY A 41 5.41 3.56 2.70
N ALA A 42 6.42 3.15 3.50
CA ALA A 42 6.16 2.77 4.88
C ALA A 42 5.66 3.95 5.73
N VAL A 43 4.41 3.88 6.20
CA VAL A 43 3.81 4.88 7.09
C VAL A 43 4.67 5.01 8.35
N PRO A 44 5.38 6.14 8.57
CA PRO A 44 6.19 6.29 9.77
C PRO A 44 5.30 6.46 11.00
N THR A 45 5.80 6.13 12.20
CA THR A 45 5.15 6.64 13.43
C THR A 45 5.18 8.17 13.45
N ARG A 46 4.24 8.80 14.16
CA ARG A 46 4.17 10.28 14.25
C ARG A 46 5.44 10.91 14.82
N GLU A 47 6.08 10.24 15.77
CA GLU A 47 7.34 10.66 16.37
C GLU A 47 8.48 10.58 15.36
N LEU A 48 8.54 9.50 14.57
CA LEU A 48 9.56 9.35 13.53
C LEU A 48 9.32 10.34 12.38
N ASN A 49 8.07 10.57 11.98
CA ASN A 49 7.72 11.57 10.97
C ASN A 49 8.20 12.97 11.36
N THR A 50 8.10 13.31 12.66
CA THR A 50 8.66 14.57 13.19
C THR A 50 10.18 14.63 13.01
N GLN A 51 10.89 13.53 13.22
CA GLN A 51 12.35 13.47 12.99
C GLN A 51 12.69 13.56 11.51
N MET A 52 11.93 12.87 10.65
CA MET A 52 12.07 12.95 9.20
C MET A 52 11.93 14.39 8.71
N HIS A 53 10.87 15.10 9.13
CA HIS A 53 10.67 16.52 8.78
C HIS A 53 11.79 17.43 9.31
N ARG A 54 12.29 17.19 10.52
CA ARG A 54 13.43 17.95 11.07
C ARG A 54 14.69 17.74 10.23
N TRP A 55 14.99 16.51 9.85
CA TRP A 55 16.12 16.20 8.96
C TRP A 55 15.95 16.89 7.61
N GLN A 56 14.77 16.78 6.99
CA GLN A 56 14.49 17.44 5.70
C GLN A 56 14.67 18.97 5.80
N ALA A 57 14.21 19.60 6.88
CA ALA A 57 14.38 21.03 7.10
C ALA A 57 15.86 21.45 7.22
N GLN A 58 16.70 20.61 7.84
CA GLN A 58 18.15 20.83 7.93
C GLN A 58 18.86 20.68 6.58
N GLN A 59 18.38 19.78 5.72
CA GLN A 59 18.93 19.61 4.37
C GLN A 59 18.48 20.74 3.40
N ARG A 60 17.40 21.47 3.71
CA ARG A 60 16.76 22.49 2.86
C ARG A 60 17.40 23.88 2.89
N ALA A 61 18.71 24.00 3.07
CA ALA A 61 19.42 25.30 3.04
C ALA A 61 19.41 26.03 1.67
N GLY A 62 18.67 25.54 0.66
CA GLY A 62 18.37 26.25 -0.57
C GLY A 62 17.50 25.40 -1.51
N THR A 63 16.37 25.95 -1.96
CA THR A 63 15.31 25.38 -2.83
C THR A 63 14.20 24.56 -2.14
N THR A 64 12.94 24.88 -2.48
CA THR A 64 11.74 24.12 -2.12
C THR A 64 11.79 22.78 -2.84
N SER A 65 11.94 21.66 -2.12
CA SER A 65 11.91 20.34 -2.78
C SER A 65 10.53 20.12 -3.39
N ALA A 66 10.48 19.94 -4.72
CA ALA A 66 9.27 19.54 -5.42
C ALA A 66 8.78 18.20 -4.84
N LYS A 67 7.50 18.14 -4.51
CA LYS A 67 6.80 16.93 -4.09
C LYS A 67 6.13 16.20 -5.27
N THR A 68 6.27 16.76 -6.48
CA THR A 68 5.71 16.19 -7.71
C THR A 68 6.19 14.76 -7.90
N LEU A 69 5.25 13.84 -8.06
CA LEU A 69 5.53 12.44 -8.30
C LEU A 69 5.90 12.23 -9.76
N SER A 70 6.57 11.12 -10.04
CA SER A 70 7.01 10.74 -11.37
C SER A 70 6.84 9.24 -11.53
N TYR A 71 6.39 8.83 -12.71
CA TYR A 71 6.21 7.42 -13.02
C TYR A 71 7.56 6.66 -12.99
N GLY A 72 7.60 5.51 -12.31
CA GLY A 72 8.77 4.69 -12.05
C GLY A 72 9.20 3.84 -13.25
N GLY A 73 8.33 3.71 -14.25
CA GLY A 73 8.55 2.93 -15.47
C GLY A 73 7.86 1.56 -15.47
N GLY A 74 7.23 1.20 -14.36
CA GLY A 74 6.63 -0.10 -14.10
C GLY A 74 7.67 -1.19 -13.81
N VAL A 75 7.30 -2.14 -12.97
CA VAL A 75 8.03 -3.41 -12.75
C VAL A 75 7.22 -4.52 -13.39
N ASP A 76 7.83 -5.30 -14.29
CA ASP A 76 7.12 -6.30 -15.10
C ASP A 76 5.91 -5.75 -15.88
N GLY A 77 5.98 -4.46 -16.22
CA GLY A 77 4.93 -3.71 -16.92
C GLY A 77 3.81 -3.18 -16.01
N ILE A 78 3.97 -3.31 -14.70
CA ILE A 78 3.00 -2.92 -13.66
C ILE A 78 3.48 -1.66 -12.98
N GLY A 79 2.72 -0.57 -13.09
CA GLY A 79 2.99 0.65 -12.35
C GLY A 79 1.87 1.00 -11.39
N VAL A 80 0.64 1.05 -11.89
CA VAL A 80 -0.54 1.33 -11.07
C VAL A 80 -1.49 0.13 -11.04
N THR A 81 -2.45 0.14 -10.13
CA THR A 81 -3.59 -0.77 -10.21
C THR A 81 -4.47 -0.36 -11.39
N ASP A 82 -4.55 -1.23 -12.39
CA ASP A 82 -5.39 -0.98 -13.57
C ASP A 82 -6.87 -1.27 -13.27
N GLY A 83 -7.76 -0.40 -13.78
CA GLY A 83 -9.20 -0.55 -13.57
C GLY A 83 -9.64 -0.40 -12.11
N ALA A 84 -10.83 -0.91 -11.80
CA ALA A 84 -11.43 -0.79 -10.47
C ALA A 84 -10.67 -1.64 -9.43
N PRO A 85 -10.08 -1.04 -8.38
CA PRO A 85 -9.32 -1.79 -7.37
C PRO A 85 -10.18 -2.81 -6.62
N LYS A 86 -9.58 -3.95 -6.30
CA LYS A 86 -10.16 -5.02 -5.48
C LYS A 86 -9.29 -5.27 -4.26
N VAL A 87 -9.85 -5.08 -3.08
CA VAL A 87 -9.16 -5.28 -1.81
C VAL A 87 -9.65 -6.55 -1.15
N TYR A 88 -8.71 -7.44 -0.86
CA TYR A 88 -8.94 -8.69 -0.14
C TYR A 88 -8.31 -8.62 1.24
N LEU A 89 -9.10 -8.83 2.28
CA LEU A 89 -8.64 -8.80 3.67
C LEU A 89 -8.29 -10.20 4.14
N VAL A 90 -7.07 -10.39 4.64
CA VAL A 90 -6.56 -11.68 5.12
C VAL A 90 -6.21 -11.57 6.60
N PHE A 91 -7.09 -12.08 7.47
CA PHE A 91 -6.79 -12.21 8.90
C PHE A 91 -5.86 -13.41 9.09
N TYR A 92 -4.56 -13.13 9.16
CA TYR A 92 -3.52 -14.16 9.19
C TYR A 92 -3.26 -14.61 10.63
N GLY A 93 -3.50 -15.88 10.92
CA GLY A 93 -3.08 -16.53 12.16
C GLY A 93 -4.20 -16.92 13.11
N SER A 94 -4.08 -18.11 13.69
CA SER A 94 -5.03 -18.65 14.68
C SER A 94 -5.17 -17.79 15.96
N GLN A 95 -4.24 -16.87 16.24
CA GLN A 95 -4.33 -15.95 17.39
C GLN A 95 -5.50 -14.95 17.30
N TRP A 96 -6.09 -14.72 16.12
CA TRP A 96 -7.37 -14.01 16.02
C TRP A 96 -8.47 -14.74 16.82
N GLY A 97 -8.36 -16.06 17.03
CA GLY A 97 -9.23 -16.81 17.93
C GLY A 97 -10.54 -17.28 17.28
N THR A 98 -11.64 -17.26 18.03
CA THR A 98 -12.92 -17.76 17.51
C THR A 98 -13.56 -16.72 16.60
N GLN A 99 -13.84 -17.11 15.36
CA GLN A 99 -14.57 -16.29 14.39
C GLN A 99 -16.06 -16.20 14.75
N GLY A 100 -16.60 -14.99 14.68
CA GLY A 100 -18.03 -14.69 14.68
C GLY A 100 -18.39 -13.78 13.50
N THR A 101 -19.59 -13.22 13.55
CA THR A 101 -20.04 -12.23 12.56
C THR A 101 -20.90 -11.18 13.25
N ASP A 102 -20.69 -9.91 12.92
CA ASP A 102 -21.52 -8.80 13.42
C ASP A 102 -22.82 -8.63 12.59
N ALA A 103 -23.67 -7.68 12.99
CA ALA A 103 -24.91 -7.40 12.30
C ALA A 103 -24.74 -6.83 10.87
N LYS A 104 -23.54 -6.38 10.50
CA LYS A 104 -23.18 -5.87 9.17
C LYS A 104 -22.51 -6.94 8.30
N GLY A 105 -22.46 -8.19 8.77
CA GLY A 105 -21.81 -9.29 8.05
C GLY A 105 -20.28 -9.17 8.04
N ASN A 106 -19.68 -8.42 8.97
CA ASN A 106 -18.23 -8.40 9.13
C ASN A 106 -17.80 -9.57 10.01
N LEU A 107 -16.66 -10.18 9.67
CA LEU A 107 -16.01 -11.11 10.60
C LEU A 107 -15.65 -10.38 11.90
N THR A 108 -15.93 -11.04 13.02
CA THR A 108 -15.48 -10.64 14.35
C THR A 108 -14.64 -11.75 14.93
N PHE A 109 -13.78 -11.42 15.90
CA PHE A 109 -12.84 -12.38 16.45
C PHE A 109 -12.73 -12.24 17.96
N SER A 110 -12.65 -13.35 18.69
CA SER A 110 -12.51 -13.32 20.15
C SER A 110 -11.15 -12.77 20.61
N GLY A 111 -10.12 -12.85 19.75
CA GLY A 111 -8.78 -12.31 19.95
C GLY A 111 -8.58 -10.89 19.41
N ASP A 112 -9.68 -10.18 19.09
CA ASP A 112 -9.67 -8.79 18.61
C ASP A 112 -10.19 -7.85 19.72
N PRO A 113 -9.32 -7.40 20.64
CA PRO A 113 -9.74 -6.66 21.83
C PRO A 113 -10.26 -5.25 21.54
N LYS A 114 -10.02 -4.71 20.34
CA LYS A 114 -10.43 -3.36 19.94
C LYS A 114 -11.38 -3.34 18.75
N SER A 115 -11.92 -4.49 18.36
CA SER A 115 -12.85 -4.62 17.23
C SER A 115 -12.28 -4.09 15.91
N GLY A 116 -10.98 -4.25 15.69
CA GLY A 116 -10.31 -3.85 14.46
C GLY A 116 -10.85 -4.55 13.22
N ALA A 117 -11.13 -5.85 13.31
CA ALA A 117 -11.59 -6.62 12.17
C ALA A 117 -12.89 -6.03 11.56
N PRO A 118 -13.93 -5.70 12.35
CA PRO A 118 -15.06 -4.93 11.85
C PRO A 118 -14.72 -3.56 11.29
N VAL A 119 -13.79 -2.81 11.91
CA VAL A 119 -13.42 -1.45 11.47
C VAL A 119 -12.84 -1.47 10.05
N VAL A 120 -11.83 -2.30 9.79
CA VAL A 120 -11.18 -2.37 8.47
C VAL A 120 -12.12 -2.90 7.38
N GLN A 121 -12.96 -3.89 7.72
CA GLN A 121 -13.99 -4.37 6.78
C GLN A 121 -15.01 -3.28 6.45
N ASN A 122 -15.45 -2.48 7.43
CA ASN A 122 -16.37 -1.38 7.19
C ASN A 122 -15.75 -0.28 6.31
N LEU A 123 -14.49 0.09 6.55
CA LEU A 123 -13.74 1.03 5.71
C LEU A 123 -13.73 0.56 4.25
N MET A 124 -13.28 -0.67 4.01
CA MET A 124 -13.15 -1.22 2.65
C MET A 124 -14.51 -1.40 1.96
N LYS A 125 -15.54 -1.80 2.70
CA LYS A 125 -16.92 -1.86 2.18
C LYS A 125 -17.49 -0.47 1.88
N GLY A 126 -16.92 0.60 2.43
CA GLY A 126 -17.35 1.98 2.22
C GLY A 126 -16.73 2.63 0.98
N LEU A 127 -15.45 2.38 0.73
CA LEU A 127 -14.70 2.97 -0.39
C LEU A 127 -15.40 2.74 -1.73
N GLY A 128 -15.65 3.83 -2.46
CA GLY A 128 -16.27 3.86 -3.78
C GLY A 128 -17.78 3.65 -3.82
N THR A 129 -18.42 3.55 -2.65
CA THR A 129 -19.88 3.35 -2.54
C THR A 129 -20.65 4.65 -2.36
N GLY A 130 -19.98 5.73 -1.93
CA GLY A 130 -20.60 7.02 -1.64
C GLY A 130 -20.33 8.11 -2.66
N GLY A 131 -19.51 7.85 -3.68
CA GLY A 131 -18.99 8.89 -4.56
C GLY A 131 -18.00 9.82 -3.84
N GLU A 132 -17.31 9.32 -2.80
CA GLU A 132 -16.34 10.11 -2.06
C GLU A 132 -15.21 10.57 -2.98
N ALA A 133 -14.87 11.86 -2.91
CA ALA A 133 -13.86 12.48 -3.75
C ALA A 133 -12.42 12.15 -3.32
N TRP A 134 -12.24 11.51 -2.16
CA TRP A 134 -10.94 11.07 -1.67
C TRP A 134 -10.32 10.04 -2.63
N SER A 135 -11.10 9.04 -3.07
CA SER A 135 -10.67 8.06 -4.06
C SER A 135 -10.36 8.70 -5.43
N GLY A 136 -10.96 9.86 -5.72
CA GLY A 136 -10.68 10.65 -6.92
C GLY A 136 -9.25 11.17 -7.00
N VAL A 137 -8.55 11.32 -5.86
CA VAL A 137 -7.16 11.81 -5.85
C VAL A 137 -6.25 10.83 -6.60
N MET A 138 -6.41 9.53 -6.36
CA MET A 138 -5.55 8.52 -6.97
C MET A 138 -5.81 8.33 -8.46
N THR A 139 -7.01 8.65 -8.95
CA THR A 139 -7.40 8.45 -10.37
C THR A 139 -6.60 9.29 -11.37
N GLN A 140 -5.90 10.32 -10.92
CA GLN A 140 -5.01 11.11 -11.78
C GLN A 140 -3.76 10.34 -12.24
N TYR A 141 -3.37 9.30 -11.48
CA TYR A 141 -2.18 8.50 -11.77
C TYR A 141 -2.50 7.38 -12.75
N CYS A 142 -1.50 7.00 -13.55
CA CYS A 142 -1.69 6.07 -14.66
C CYS A 142 -0.42 5.27 -14.99
N ASP A 143 -0.58 4.20 -15.76
CA ASP A 143 0.51 3.46 -16.39
C ASP A 143 0.18 3.10 -17.86
N GLY A 144 0.95 2.19 -18.44
CA GLY A 144 0.66 1.61 -19.75
C GLY A 144 1.31 2.32 -20.93
N ALA A 145 0.68 2.20 -22.11
CA ALA A 145 1.30 2.57 -23.37
C ALA A 145 1.64 4.07 -23.45
N GLY A 146 2.88 4.37 -23.83
CA GLY A 146 3.36 5.75 -23.96
C GLY A 146 3.87 6.39 -22.66
N MET A 147 3.79 5.67 -21.53
CA MET A 147 4.35 6.12 -20.25
C MET A 147 5.83 5.74 -20.17
N ALA A 148 6.72 6.74 -20.15
CA ALA A 148 8.14 6.56 -19.92
C ALA A 148 8.50 6.83 -18.45
N ARG A 149 9.54 6.19 -17.92
CA ARG A 149 10.07 6.51 -16.59
C ARG A 149 10.40 8.00 -16.47
N GLY A 150 9.99 8.62 -15.37
CA GLY A 150 10.26 10.01 -15.05
C GLY A 150 9.22 11.00 -15.57
N VAL A 151 8.18 10.57 -16.29
CA VAL A 151 7.10 11.48 -16.66
C VAL A 151 6.29 11.88 -15.43
N THR A 152 5.85 13.13 -15.39
CA THR A 152 5.05 13.72 -14.30
C THR A 152 3.59 13.95 -14.70
N LYS A 153 3.19 13.45 -15.87
CA LYS A 153 1.84 13.56 -16.42
C LYS A 153 1.51 12.34 -17.25
N CYS A 154 0.24 11.94 -17.21
CA CYS A 154 -0.29 10.87 -18.03
C CYS A 154 -0.28 11.21 -19.52
N ALA A 155 0.16 10.26 -20.34
CA ALA A 155 0.06 10.35 -21.79
C ALA A 155 -1.39 10.17 -22.24
N THR A 156 -1.74 10.70 -23.42
CA THR A 156 -3.04 10.42 -24.03
C THR A 156 -3.19 8.92 -24.29
N GLY A 157 -4.24 8.31 -23.73
CA GLY A 157 -4.49 6.87 -23.86
C GLY A 157 -3.78 5.99 -22.83
N ALA A 158 -3.12 6.58 -21.83
CA ALA A 158 -2.64 5.85 -20.66
C ALA A 158 -3.82 5.24 -19.86
N THR A 159 -3.53 4.17 -19.12
CA THR A 159 -4.53 3.52 -18.26
C THR A 159 -4.46 4.13 -16.88
N HIS A 160 -5.53 4.77 -16.46
CA HIS A 160 -5.62 5.41 -15.14
C HIS A 160 -5.98 4.41 -14.04
N VAL A 161 -5.59 4.73 -12.81
CA VAL A 161 -6.16 4.10 -11.61
C VAL A 161 -7.67 4.29 -11.65
N GLY A 162 -8.42 3.19 -11.56
CA GLY A 162 -9.87 3.25 -11.60
C GLY A 162 -10.46 3.79 -10.30
N TYR A 163 -11.50 4.61 -10.43
CA TYR A 163 -12.37 4.88 -9.28
C TYR A 163 -13.07 3.57 -8.85
N PRO A 164 -13.12 3.22 -7.56
CA PRO A 164 -13.68 1.95 -7.07
C PRO A 164 -15.22 1.92 -7.09
N THR A 165 -15.85 2.28 -8.22
CA THR A 165 -17.31 2.38 -8.37
C THR A 165 -18.00 1.09 -7.94
N GLY A 166 -18.87 1.18 -6.95
CA GLY A 166 -19.62 0.03 -6.43
C GLY A 166 -18.93 -0.71 -5.28
N GLY A 167 -17.71 -0.31 -4.89
CA GLY A 167 -16.98 -0.87 -3.76
C GLY A 167 -15.60 -1.38 -4.13
N ALA A 168 -14.59 -1.05 -3.33
CA ALA A 168 -13.25 -1.66 -3.44
C ALA A 168 -13.16 -3.05 -2.77
N TYR A 169 -13.97 -3.32 -1.74
CA TYR A 169 -13.94 -4.59 -1.01
C TYR A 169 -14.36 -5.79 -1.88
N ALA A 170 -13.47 -6.77 -1.99
CA ALA A 170 -13.66 -7.97 -2.83
C ALA A 170 -13.74 -9.28 -2.05
N GLY A 171 -13.29 -9.32 -0.79
CA GLY A 171 -13.41 -10.51 0.04
C GLY A 171 -12.68 -10.43 1.38
N VAL A 172 -12.99 -11.40 2.24
CA VAL A 172 -12.29 -11.59 3.51
C VAL A 172 -12.00 -13.08 3.72
N TRP A 173 -10.81 -13.38 4.22
CA TRP A 173 -10.39 -14.73 4.58
C TRP A 173 -9.79 -14.71 5.98
N TYR A 174 -10.21 -15.66 6.82
CA TYR A 174 -9.54 -15.97 8.07
C TYR A 174 -8.63 -17.19 7.84
N ASP A 175 -7.33 -16.97 7.65
CA ASP A 175 -6.37 -18.08 7.63
C ASP A 175 -6.00 -18.45 9.06
N ASN A 176 -6.72 -19.42 9.60
CA ASN A 176 -6.48 -19.97 10.92
C ASN A 176 -5.76 -21.33 10.89
N SER A 177 -5.25 -21.73 9.72
CA SER A 177 -4.56 -23.02 9.55
C SER A 177 -3.22 -23.08 10.28
N VAL A 178 -2.62 -21.91 10.55
CA VAL A 178 -1.36 -21.73 11.27
C VAL A 178 -1.46 -20.58 12.26
N ALA A 179 -0.51 -20.51 13.19
CA ALA A 179 -0.29 -19.28 13.96
C ALA A 179 0.44 -18.25 13.09
N SER A 180 0.05 -16.97 13.17
CA SER A 180 0.87 -15.90 12.59
C SER A 180 2.21 -15.87 13.32
N PRO A 181 3.35 -15.76 12.60
CA PRO A 181 4.64 -15.58 13.25
C PRO A 181 4.61 -14.35 14.18
N SER A 182 5.24 -14.46 15.35
CA SER A 182 5.33 -13.35 16.30
C SER A 182 6.11 -12.16 15.74
N SER A 183 7.03 -12.42 14.81
CA SER A 183 7.69 -11.41 13.99
C SER A 183 7.82 -11.95 12.57
N ALA A 184 6.75 -11.84 11.80
CA ALA A 184 6.73 -12.29 10.41
C ALA A 184 7.77 -11.52 9.60
N THR A 185 8.56 -12.24 8.79
CA THR A 185 9.43 -11.57 7.81
C THR A 185 8.60 -11.06 6.63
N GLN A 186 9.14 -10.11 5.88
CA GLN A 186 8.56 -9.63 4.63
C GLN A 186 8.28 -10.78 3.64
N ALA A 187 9.16 -11.78 3.57
CA ALA A 187 8.96 -12.96 2.73
C ALA A 187 7.80 -13.85 3.23
N GLN A 188 7.59 -13.96 4.55
CA GLN A 188 6.44 -14.71 5.09
C GLN A 188 5.11 -14.01 4.79
N LEU A 189 5.10 -12.68 4.81
CA LEU A 189 3.93 -11.89 4.43
C LEU A 189 3.62 -12.03 2.94
N GLY A 190 4.64 -11.93 2.07
CA GLY A 190 4.48 -12.17 0.63
C GLY A 190 4.02 -13.60 0.30
N GLN A 191 4.50 -14.61 1.02
CA GLN A 191 4.01 -15.99 0.88
C GLN A 191 2.53 -16.11 1.23
N GLU A 192 2.09 -15.43 2.29
CA GLU A 192 0.70 -15.42 2.70
C GLU A 192 -0.20 -14.73 1.69
N ALA A 193 0.26 -13.61 1.10
CA ALA A 193 -0.43 -12.94 0.01
C ALA A 193 -0.60 -13.83 -1.23
N VAL A 194 0.43 -14.58 -1.64
CA VAL A 194 0.35 -15.51 -2.77
C VAL A 194 -0.65 -16.65 -2.51
N LYS A 195 -0.73 -17.15 -1.28
CA LYS A 195 -1.77 -18.13 -0.89
C LYS A 195 -3.15 -17.50 -0.92
N ALA A 196 -3.30 -16.28 -0.40
CA ALA A 196 -4.57 -15.57 -0.41
C ALA A 196 -5.08 -15.34 -1.83
N ALA A 197 -4.20 -14.96 -2.77
CA ALA A 197 -4.55 -14.85 -4.18
C ALA A 197 -5.15 -16.16 -4.73
N SER A 198 -4.50 -17.29 -4.43
CA SER A 198 -5.00 -18.61 -4.81
C SER A 198 -6.32 -18.96 -4.11
N HIS A 199 -6.48 -18.61 -2.83
CA HIS A 199 -7.69 -18.84 -2.03
C HIS A 199 -8.90 -18.11 -2.63
N PHE A 200 -8.73 -16.84 -3.02
CA PHE A 200 -9.79 -16.03 -3.63
C PHE A 200 -10.02 -16.35 -5.12
N GLY A 201 -9.29 -17.31 -5.70
CA GLY A 201 -9.45 -17.72 -7.09
C GLY A 201 -8.71 -16.84 -8.11
N ASN A 202 -7.90 -15.90 -7.66
CA ASN A 202 -7.05 -15.05 -8.49
C ASN A 202 -5.79 -15.81 -8.92
N THR A 203 -6.00 -16.76 -9.84
CA THR A 203 -5.04 -17.79 -10.23
C THR A 203 -4.20 -17.43 -11.48
N SER A 204 -4.18 -16.16 -11.88
CA SER A 204 -3.42 -15.66 -13.03
C SER A 204 -2.88 -14.25 -12.79
N ALA A 205 -1.84 -13.87 -13.53
CA ALA A 205 -1.30 -12.51 -13.48
C ALA A 205 -2.41 -11.46 -13.78
N ALA A 206 -3.25 -11.73 -14.78
CA ALA A 206 -4.36 -10.85 -15.15
C ALA A 206 -5.37 -10.64 -14.01
N SER A 207 -5.70 -11.67 -13.23
CA SER A 207 -6.61 -11.53 -12.08
C SER A 207 -6.00 -10.75 -10.91
N ASN A 208 -4.67 -10.65 -10.83
CA ASN A 208 -3.98 -9.90 -9.78
C ASN A 208 -3.65 -8.46 -10.18
N ARG A 209 -3.82 -8.07 -11.45
CA ARG A 209 -3.58 -6.69 -11.93
C ARG A 209 -4.42 -5.65 -11.22
N SER A 210 -5.65 -6.00 -10.84
CA SER A 210 -6.56 -5.10 -10.13
C SER A 210 -6.70 -5.42 -8.62
N ALA A 211 -5.79 -6.21 -8.04
CA ALA A 211 -5.96 -6.79 -6.70
C ALA A 211 -4.87 -6.34 -5.71
N GLN A 212 -5.29 -6.09 -4.48
CA GLN A 212 -4.44 -5.89 -3.30
C GLN A 212 -4.85 -6.89 -2.20
N TYR A 213 -3.86 -7.49 -1.55
CA TYR A 213 -4.07 -8.40 -0.42
C TYR A 213 -3.55 -7.77 0.88
N VAL A 214 -4.46 -7.43 1.78
CA VAL A 214 -4.11 -6.81 3.07
C VAL A 214 -3.89 -7.93 4.09
N ILE A 215 -2.63 -8.11 4.50
CA ILE A 215 -2.24 -9.17 5.44
C ILE A 215 -2.30 -8.62 6.86
N LEU A 216 -3.38 -8.97 7.56
CA LEU A 216 -3.71 -8.45 8.90
C LEU A 216 -3.13 -9.36 9.99
N SER A 217 -2.17 -8.84 10.74
CA SER A 217 -1.61 -9.53 11.90
C SER A 217 -2.45 -9.29 13.17
N PRO A 218 -2.62 -10.28 14.05
CA PRO A 218 -3.37 -10.13 15.30
C PRO A 218 -2.62 -9.24 16.31
N THR A 219 -3.34 -8.76 17.32
CA THR A 219 -2.77 -7.95 18.42
C THR A 219 -1.58 -8.66 19.09
N GLY A 220 -0.58 -7.87 19.48
CA GLY A 220 0.64 -8.35 20.13
C GLY A 220 1.65 -9.02 19.21
N MET A 221 1.40 -9.06 17.90
CA MET A 221 2.39 -9.50 16.91
C MET A 221 3.21 -8.31 16.40
N HIS A 222 4.42 -8.61 15.91
CA HIS A 222 5.41 -7.63 15.45
C HIS A 222 5.89 -7.96 14.03
N PRO A 223 4.98 -8.06 13.04
CA PRO A 223 5.37 -8.34 11.66
C PRO A 223 6.39 -7.29 11.21
N ASP A 224 7.52 -7.77 10.71
CA ASP A 224 8.66 -6.97 10.29
C ASP A 224 9.15 -5.97 11.37
N GLY A 225 9.03 -6.36 12.65
CA GLY A 225 9.46 -5.54 13.77
C GLY A 225 8.53 -4.37 14.11
N PHE A 226 7.31 -4.32 13.57
CA PHE A 226 6.27 -3.37 14.00
C PHE A 226 6.18 -3.30 15.53
N ASN A 227 6.00 -2.09 16.09
CA ASN A 227 5.92 -1.87 17.55
C ASN A 227 7.13 -2.42 18.33
N THR A 228 8.31 -2.37 17.73
CA THR A 228 9.61 -2.60 18.39
C THR A 228 10.51 -1.37 18.19
N PRO A 229 11.58 -1.19 19.00
CA PRO A 229 12.48 -0.05 18.84
C PRO A 229 13.10 0.12 17.45
N SER A 230 13.18 -0.96 16.66
CA SER A 230 13.74 -0.99 15.30
C SER A 230 12.72 -0.85 14.17
N GLY A 231 11.42 -0.93 14.44
CA GLY A 231 10.39 -0.94 13.40
C GLY A 231 9.39 0.21 13.55
N ASN A 232 9.90 1.44 13.64
CA ASN A 232 9.14 2.69 13.83
C ASN A 232 8.22 3.08 12.64
N PHE A 233 7.43 2.13 12.14
CA PHE A 233 6.39 2.28 11.13
C PHE A 233 5.03 1.80 11.66
N CYS A 234 3.97 2.09 10.91
CA CYS A 234 2.61 1.67 11.21
C CYS A 234 2.10 0.62 10.23
N ALA A 235 2.45 0.73 8.95
CA ALA A 235 2.25 -0.27 7.91
C ALA A 235 3.25 -0.02 6.77
N TRP A 236 3.23 -0.89 5.76
CA TRP A 236 3.86 -0.69 4.45
C TRP A 236 3.23 -1.66 3.45
N HIS A 237 3.37 -1.38 2.16
CA HIS A 237 2.96 -2.27 1.09
C HIS A 237 4.13 -2.64 0.19
N ASP A 238 4.02 -3.76 -0.49
CA ASP A 238 5.02 -4.27 -1.42
C ASP A 238 4.37 -5.33 -2.34
N TRP A 239 5.18 -6.05 -3.10
CA TRP A 239 4.76 -7.18 -3.92
C TRP A 239 5.69 -8.38 -3.72
N ASN A 240 5.19 -9.57 -4.04
CA ASN A 240 5.89 -10.83 -3.74
C ASN A 240 7.32 -10.90 -4.32
N GLY A 241 7.58 -10.31 -5.49
CA GLY A 241 8.89 -10.44 -6.13
C GLY A 241 9.97 -9.59 -5.48
N ASP A 242 9.68 -8.41 -4.95
CA ASP A 242 10.69 -7.59 -4.25
C ASP A 242 11.12 -8.26 -2.93
N VAL A 243 10.17 -8.86 -2.21
CA VAL A 243 10.44 -9.67 -1.01
C VAL A 243 11.00 -11.07 -1.31
N GLY A 244 11.34 -11.38 -2.57
CA GLY A 244 12.01 -12.62 -2.97
C GLY A 244 11.13 -13.87 -2.94
N VAL A 245 9.81 -13.72 -3.07
CA VAL A 245 8.83 -14.80 -3.07
C VAL A 245 8.36 -15.08 -4.49
N SER A 246 8.61 -16.29 -4.99
CA SER A 246 8.06 -16.73 -6.27
C SER A 246 6.55 -16.93 -6.21
N SER A 247 5.87 -16.62 -7.33
CA SER A 247 4.44 -16.81 -7.50
C SER A 247 4.14 -17.50 -8.83
N THR A 248 3.19 -18.42 -8.81
CA THR A 248 2.65 -19.05 -10.04
C THR A 248 1.46 -18.29 -10.61
N VAL A 249 0.95 -17.29 -9.88
CA VAL A 249 -0.23 -16.50 -10.23
C VAL A 249 0.14 -15.08 -10.66
N GLY A 250 1.40 -14.87 -11.05
CA GLY A 250 1.96 -13.54 -11.37
C GLY A 250 2.26 -12.71 -10.12
N ASP A 251 2.45 -11.41 -10.32
CA ASP A 251 2.74 -10.48 -9.24
C ASP A 251 1.52 -10.27 -8.35
N VAL A 252 1.77 -10.21 -7.05
CA VAL A 252 0.79 -10.13 -5.98
C VAL A 252 1.19 -8.97 -5.08
N ALA A 253 0.50 -7.85 -5.23
CA ALA A 253 0.64 -6.70 -4.36
C ALA A 253 -0.05 -6.95 -3.01
N PHE A 254 0.63 -6.60 -1.93
CA PHE A 254 0.15 -6.84 -0.58
C PHE A 254 0.53 -5.73 0.39
N THR A 255 -0.27 -5.59 1.43
CA THR A 255 0.01 -4.69 2.55
C THR A 255 0.39 -5.52 3.76
N ASN A 256 1.51 -5.19 4.41
CA ASN A 256 1.74 -5.55 5.79
C ASN A 256 0.90 -4.62 6.67
N MET A 257 -0.23 -5.13 7.18
CA MET A 257 -1.11 -4.37 8.08
C MET A 257 -1.05 -4.96 9.50
N PRO A 258 -0.11 -4.50 10.34
CA PRO A 258 -0.09 -4.87 11.75
C PRO A 258 -1.37 -4.45 12.46
N TYR A 259 -1.55 -4.93 13.69
CA TYR A 259 -2.61 -4.42 14.57
C TYR A 259 -2.25 -3.02 15.09
N VAL A 260 -2.33 -2.00 14.23
CA VAL A 260 -1.78 -0.65 14.47
C VAL A 260 -2.31 0.00 15.75
N MET A 261 -3.49 -0.43 16.18
CA MET A 261 -4.10 0.02 17.42
C MET A 261 -3.26 -0.31 18.66
N ASP A 262 -2.31 -1.24 18.59
CA ASP A 262 -1.35 -1.51 19.67
C ASP A 262 -0.38 -0.34 19.91
N MET A 263 -0.19 0.54 18.92
CA MET A 263 0.68 1.73 19.03
C MET A 263 -0.07 3.02 19.38
N GLY A 264 -1.40 2.95 19.54
CA GLY A 264 -2.22 4.08 19.97
C GLY A 264 -1.89 5.37 19.23
N GLY A 265 -1.58 6.43 19.98
CA GLY A 265 -1.30 7.76 19.44
C GLY A 265 -0.07 7.85 18.52
N SER A 266 0.87 6.90 18.58
CA SER A 266 2.05 6.88 17.70
C SER A 266 1.68 6.49 16.27
N CYS A 267 0.63 5.68 16.10
CA CYS A 267 0.04 5.33 14.80
C CYS A 267 -1.35 5.95 14.59
N GLY A 268 -1.60 7.13 15.18
CA GLY A 268 -2.72 7.97 14.76
C GLY A 268 -4.01 7.83 15.57
N GLN A 269 -4.03 7.11 16.69
CA GLN A 269 -5.19 7.17 17.59
C GLN A 269 -5.46 8.62 18.03
N ASN A 270 -6.71 9.04 17.90
CA ASN A 270 -7.21 10.39 18.12
C ASN A 270 -6.57 11.47 17.24
N PHE A 271 -6.10 11.12 16.05
CA PHE A 271 -5.44 12.07 15.16
C PHE A 271 -6.43 13.07 14.55
N VAL A 272 -7.59 12.61 14.09
CA VAL A 272 -8.65 13.42 13.47
C VAL A 272 -9.76 13.75 14.47
N ASN A 273 -10.21 12.75 15.22
CA ASN A 273 -11.31 12.84 16.17
C ASN A 273 -10.79 12.72 17.60
N ALA A 274 -11.45 13.39 18.54
CA ALA A 274 -11.06 13.34 19.95
C ALA A 274 -11.85 12.28 20.73
N GLY A 275 -11.24 11.75 21.79
CA GLY A 275 -11.91 10.89 22.76
C GLY A 275 -12.30 9.53 22.18
N SER A 276 -13.45 8.99 22.58
CA SER A 276 -13.88 7.65 22.12
C SER A 276 -14.19 7.60 20.62
N ALA A 277 -14.41 8.75 19.96
CA ALA A 277 -14.64 8.80 18.52
C ALA A 277 -13.35 8.63 17.70
N GLY A 278 -12.18 8.85 18.32
CA GLY A 278 -10.88 8.78 17.66
C GLY A 278 -10.08 7.52 17.96
N THR A 279 -10.67 6.54 18.66
CA THR A 279 -9.94 5.31 19.02
C THR A 279 -9.43 4.53 17.82
N ASP A 280 -10.14 4.68 16.70
CA ASP A 280 -9.93 3.88 15.48
C ASP A 280 -9.31 4.72 14.35
N ASP A 281 -9.09 6.03 14.58
CA ASP A 281 -8.53 6.96 13.59
C ASP A 281 -7.26 6.41 12.94
N GLY A 282 -6.34 5.93 13.76
CA GLY A 282 -5.08 5.39 13.29
C GLY A 282 -5.25 4.21 12.33
N TYR A 283 -6.23 3.34 12.60
CA TYR A 283 -6.43 2.14 11.81
C TYR A 283 -6.98 2.44 10.42
N THR A 284 -7.91 3.39 10.33
CA THR A 284 -8.47 3.79 9.03
C THR A 284 -7.52 4.69 8.24
N ILE A 285 -6.77 5.57 8.92
CA ILE A 285 -5.78 6.43 8.27
C ILE A 285 -4.64 5.59 7.67
N VAL A 286 -4.09 4.66 8.45
CA VAL A 286 -2.96 3.82 8.01
C VAL A 286 -3.38 2.89 6.89
N GLU A 287 -4.50 2.18 7.03
CA GLU A 287 -5.00 1.33 5.95
C GLU A 287 -5.33 2.13 4.69
N GLY A 288 -5.96 3.30 4.85
CA GLY A 288 -6.25 4.20 3.74
C GLY A 288 -4.99 4.70 3.02
N HIS A 289 -3.91 4.95 3.77
CA HIS A 289 -2.62 5.31 3.21
C HIS A 289 -2.06 4.18 2.33
N GLU A 290 -1.99 2.97 2.87
CA GLU A 290 -1.47 1.81 2.13
C GLU A 290 -2.33 1.45 0.91
N TYR A 291 -3.65 1.58 1.01
CA TYR A 291 -4.55 1.47 -0.14
C TYR A 291 -4.22 2.49 -1.22
N ALA A 292 -4.07 3.77 -0.84
CA ALA A 292 -3.80 4.84 -1.80
C ALA A 292 -2.46 4.68 -2.49
N GLU A 293 -1.43 4.22 -1.77
CA GLU A 293 -0.09 4.00 -2.33
C GLU A 293 -0.06 2.77 -3.21
N THR A 294 -0.56 1.62 -2.75
CA THR A 294 -0.58 0.40 -3.57
C THR A 294 -1.31 0.59 -4.90
N ILE A 295 -2.41 1.36 -4.94
CA ILE A 295 -3.11 1.55 -6.21
C ILE A 295 -2.36 2.51 -7.16
N THR A 296 -1.47 3.36 -6.64
CA THR A 296 -0.64 4.29 -7.45
C THR A 296 0.79 3.81 -7.69
N ASP A 297 1.24 2.79 -6.96
CA ASP A 297 2.53 2.12 -7.10
C ASP A 297 2.38 0.64 -6.71
N GLN A 298 1.75 -0.15 -7.58
CA GLN A 298 1.35 -1.50 -7.20
C GLN A 298 2.53 -2.47 -7.01
N ASN A 299 3.55 -2.33 -7.85
CA ASN A 299 4.81 -3.05 -7.70
C ASN A 299 5.90 -2.01 -7.44
N PRO A 300 6.09 -1.60 -6.18
CA PRO A 300 7.02 -0.53 -5.88
C PRO A 300 8.48 -0.91 -6.19
N ALA A 301 9.33 0.02 -6.60
CA ALA A 301 9.04 1.44 -6.93
C ALA A 301 8.75 1.64 -8.45
N GLY A 302 7.70 1.00 -8.99
CA GLY A 302 7.37 0.96 -10.41
C GLY A 302 6.38 2.03 -10.87
N GLY A 303 5.45 2.44 -10.02
CA GLY A 303 4.42 3.46 -10.21
C GLY A 303 4.87 4.85 -9.82
N TRP A 304 4.06 5.61 -9.08
CA TRP A 304 4.26 7.05 -8.92
C TRP A 304 4.95 7.41 -7.60
N THR A 305 6.22 7.77 -7.70
CA THR A 305 7.04 8.18 -6.54
C THR A 305 7.77 9.48 -6.82
N ASN A 306 8.25 10.15 -5.78
CA ASN A 306 9.08 11.33 -5.94
C ASN A 306 10.51 10.93 -6.34
N LEU A 307 10.81 10.98 -7.65
CA LEU A 307 12.12 10.63 -8.21
C LEU A 307 13.11 11.80 -8.26
N THR A 308 12.63 13.03 -8.05
CA THR A 308 13.41 14.25 -8.35
C THR A 308 13.90 14.97 -7.11
N SER A 309 13.24 14.78 -5.98
CA SER A 309 13.59 15.40 -4.71
C SER A 309 14.72 14.65 -4.02
N ARG A 310 15.75 15.38 -3.60
CA ARG A 310 16.81 14.79 -2.76
C ARG A 310 16.32 14.43 -1.35
N THR A 311 15.32 15.13 -0.81
CA THR A 311 14.87 14.96 0.58
C THR A 311 13.63 14.09 0.73
N ASN A 312 12.91 13.91 -0.37
CA ASN A 312 11.70 13.11 -0.47
C ASN A 312 11.87 11.99 -1.49
N SER A 313 13.10 11.65 -1.87
CA SER A 313 13.35 10.61 -2.87
C SER A 313 12.66 9.31 -2.46
N GLY A 314 11.82 8.78 -3.34
CA GLY A 314 11.07 7.54 -3.12
C GLY A 314 9.80 7.70 -2.30
N GLN A 315 9.44 8.90 -1.83
CA GLN A 315 8.14 9.13 -1.18
C GLN A 315 7.01 8.96 -2.20
N GLU A 316 5.95 8.31 -1.79
CA GLU A 316 4.74 8.06 -2.57
C GLU A 316 3.63 9.09 -2.26
N ASN A 317 2.42 8.87 -2.77
CA ASN A 317 1.33 9.84 -2.63
C ASN A 317 0.83 9.98 -1.18
N GLY A 318 0.81 8.92 -0.38
CA GLY A 318 0.44 8.95 1.03
C GLY A 318 1.54 9.60 1.87
N ASP A 319 2.77 9.17 1.64
CA ASP A 319 4.01 9.61 2.27
C ASP A 319 4.20 11.12 2.25
N GLU A 320 3.95 11.76 1.10
CA GLU A 320 4.11 13.21 0.95
C GLU A 320 3.11 14.00 1.83
N CYS A 321 2.10 13.31 2.39
CA CYS A 321 1.01 13.87 3.19
C CYS A 321 0.88 13.25 4.59
N ALA A 322 1.83 12.40 4.99
CA ALA A 322 1.79 11.68 6.25
C ALA A 322 1.71 12.62 7.46
N TRP A 323 0.69 12.39 8.30
CA TRP A 323 0.45 13.08 9.57
C TRP A 323 0.36 14.61 9.51
N ILE A 324 -0.10 15.19 8.40
CA ILE A 324 -0.45 16.61 8.37
C ILE A 324 -1.68 16.84 9.24
N ALA A 325 -1.57 17.74 10.21
CA ALA A 325 -2.56 17.94 11.26
C ALA A 325 -3.93 18.35 10.70
N PRO A 326 -5.05 17.79 11.22
CA PRO A 326 -6.40 18.20 10.80
C PRO A 326 -6.63 19.69 11.02
N GLY A 327 -7.49 20.28 10.18
CA GLY A 327 -7.78 21.71 10.21
C GLY A 327 -6.67 22.60 9.64
N THR A 328 -5.57 22.02 9.16
CA THR A 328 -4.53 22.73 8.39
C THR A 328 -4.63 22.39 6.90
N THR A 329 -3.99 23.19 6.04
CA THR A 329 -3.95 22.93 4.60
C THR A 329 -3.32 21.57 4.31
N GLY A 330 -4.06 20.69 3.64
CA GLY A 330 -3.63 19.32 3.36
C GLY A 330 -3.67 18.36 4.54
N GLY A 331 -4.31 18.77 5.65
CA GLY A 331 -4.49 17.93 6.82
C GLY A 331 -5.49 16.80 6.62
N GLY A 332 -5.35 15.75 7.44
CA GLY A 332 -6.32 14.66 7.52
C GLY A 332 -7.70 15.12 8.00
N GLY A 333 -8.70 14.26 7.81
CA GLY A 333 -10.10 14.58 8.08
C GLY A 333 -11.03 13.40 7.87
N ASN A 334 -12.31 13.59 8.19
CA ASN A 334 -13.33 12.57 8.01
C ASN A 334 -13.83 12.57 6.57
N VAL A 335 -13.69 11.45 5.86
CA VAL A 335 -14.20 11.21 4.51
C VAL A 335 -15.54 10.49 4.62
N THR A 336 -16.59 11.09 4.06
CA THR A 336 -17.93 10.49 4.01
C THR A 336 -18.01 9.50 2.85
N MET A 337 -18.35 8.25 3.15
CA MET A 337 -18.57 7.14 2.23
C MET A 337 -20.02 6.67 2.31
N GLY A 338 -20.42 5.71 1.47
CA GLY A 338 -21.81 5.24 1.41
C GLY A 338 -22.32 4.55 2.69
N ASN A 339 -21.42 4.07 3.54
CA ASN A 339 -21.76 3.32 4.76
C ASN A 339 -21.32 3.99 6.07
N GLY A 340 -20.82 5.23 6.02
CA GLY A 340 -20.32 5.94 7.19
C GLY A 340 -19.30 7.02 6.85
N SER A 341 -18.65 7.57 7.88
CA SER A 341 -17.55 8.50 7.70
C SER A 341 -16.31 7.94 8.39
N TYR A 342 -15.17 7.99 7.71
CA TYR A 342 -13.92 7.41 8.19
C TYR A 342 -12.82 8.46 8.27
N PRO A 343 -12.00 8.44 9.32
CA PRO A 343 -10.79 9.25 9.42
C PRO A 343 -9.78 8.81 8.36
N MET A 344 -9.38 9.74 7.50
CA MET A 344 -8.38 9.51 6.45
C MET A 344 -7.33 10.62 6.49
N GLN A 345 -6.13 10.34 6.03
CA GLN A 345 -5.21 11.42 5.65
C GLN A 345 -5.49 11.89 4.21
N ALA A 346 -5.05 13.10 3.91
CA ALA A 346 -4.94 13.55 2.54
C ALA A 346 -3.88 12.72 1.79
N THR A 347 -3.98 12.66 0.47
CA THR A 347 -2.97 12.07 -0.41
C THR A 347 -2.48 13.15 -1.38
N TRP A 348 -1.24 13.03 -1.83
CA TRP A 348 -0.63 14.00 -2.72
C TRP A 348 -1.29 13.94 -4.09
N SER A 349 -1.46 15.11 -4.69
CA SER A 349 -2.04 15.29 -6.01
C SER A 349 -1.10 16.16 -6.84
N ASP A 350 -0.64 15.63 -7.97
CA ASP A 350 0.18 16.36 -8.92
C ASP A 350 -0.65 17.41 -9.69
N ASP A 351 -1.93 17.14 -9.95
CA ASP A 351 -2.87 18.05 -10.61
C ASP A 351 -3.05 19.37 -9.84
N THR A 352 -3.05 19.28 -8.51
CA THR A 352 -3.27 20.42 -7.61
C THR A 352 -2.01 20.86 -6.88
N ASN A 353 -0.93 20.08 -6.97
CA ASN A 353 0.36 20.28 -6.31
C ASN A 353 0.21 20.51 -4.80
N ARG A 354 -0.63 19.70 -4.15
CA ARG A 354 -0.89 19.74 -2.71
C ARG A 354 -1.42 18.38 -2.21
N CYS A 355 -1.47 18.23 -0.89
CA CYS A 355 -2.20 17.15 -0.24
C CYS A 355 -3.70 17.45 -0.27
N ASP A 356 -4.49 16.55 -0.84
CA ASP A 356 -5.94 16.69 -0.96
C ASP A 356 -6.69 15.52 -0.32
N LEU A 357 -7.82 15.83 0.32
CA LEU A 357 -8.83 14.85 0.73
C LEU A 357 -9.94 14.68 -0.33
N SER A 358 -9.87 15.46 -1.40
CA SER A 358 -10.91 15.58 -2.41
C SER A 358 -10.30 16.03 -3.73
N HIS A 359 -10.53 15.24 -4.76
CA HIS A 359 -10.17 15.55 -6.13
C HIS A 359 -11.27 15.06 -7.07
N VAL A 360 -11.43 15.72 -8.21
CA VAL A 360 -12.37 15.25 -9.24
C VAL A 360 -11.87 13.91 -9.79
N THR A 361 -12.78 12.98 -10.07
CA THR A 361 -12.39 11.73 -10.73
C THR A 361 -11.86 12.02 -12.14
N VAL A 362 -10.71 11.43 -12.47
CA VAL A 362 -10.06 11.47 -13.78
C VAL A 362 -10.19 10.10 -14.44
N GLY A 363 -10.47 10.07 -15.75
CA GLY A 363 -10.73 8.84 -16.52
C GLY A 363 -12.20 8.47 -16.61
#